data_AF-A0A1V5NU45-F1
#
_entry.id   AF-A0A1V5NU45-F1
#
_cell.length_a   1.000
_cell.length_b   1.000
_cell.length_c   1.000
_cell.angle_alpha   90.00
_cell.angle_beta   90.00
_cell.angle_gamma   90.00
#
_symmetry.space_group_name_H-M   'P 1'
#
loop_
_entity.id
_entity.type
_entity.pdbx_description
1 polymer ?
#
loop_
_entity_poly.entity_id
_entity_poly.type
_entity_poly.pdbx_seq_one_letter_code
_entity_poly.pdbx_strand_id
1 'polypeptide(L)'
;MQNYYQLFGVPNFAGLDEIQKAYNRIYAELFTTDSPLSNIPRLKELKDSLDLLLDPVRREEYDAKLREFLAELEKRFDAATQALTEERYQECIDILKECIRSNPREPDFYETIGLAYQLSKRYDDAVKAFQQGLQIVPKSPLFNWYLGDLYRGLRDDDKADTHYLDAADGFKKMLEVDPRNARSLELLADTYAKMKWFDESRDVYMQLVEQYPFKAGYHRDLGGVLYELEDLDTAEEHLLEALRIDATDASALLFLGLVYYRRRLLTLAVQTLESSLDRNPDQPEVAHLIEKIKEVQAEIGRTVEEIIYQPEPDAVVEGTVKWYNIETGMGVLTCPEYSEVLLHFTALQPEDQETLAKGDAVRFGVVKDKMGPVAVQVERLGASSDSDTLPGTIVRYDANLRMGIIKTMGDREIMFPFASLSQDLMEKLEIGQEVLFETKSVIGLSDKPIEQAANIRPRKKKSPPKPP
;
A
#
# COMPACT_ATOMS: atom_id res chain seq x y z
N MET A 1 9.19 -33.61 29.85
CA MET A 1 9.18 -33.24 31.28
C MET A 1 7.88 -33.57 32.01
N GLN A 2 6.67 -33.23 31.51
CA GLN A 2 5.41 -33.58 32.20
C GLN A 2 5.23 -35.09 32.52
N ASN A 3 5.64 -35.97 31.60
CA ASN A 3 5.62 -37.42 31.84
C ASN A 3 6.61 -37.89 32.92
N TYR A 4 7.68 -37.12 33.21
CA TYR A 4 8.70 -37.49 34.20
C TYR A 4 8.26 -37.17 35.62
N TYR A 5 7.56 -36.04 35.83
CA TYR A 5 7.05 -35.70 37.17
C TYR A 5 6.05 -36.76 37.67
N GLN A 6 5.15 -37.21 36.79
CA GLN A 6 4.23 -38.30 37.08
C GLN A 6 4.93 -39.64 37.25
N LEU A 7 5.93 -39.97 36.40
CA LEU A 7 6.68 -41.22 36.50
C LEU A 7 7.42 -41.36 37.82
N PHE A 8 8.00 -40.27 38.33
CA PHE A 8 8.75 -40.26 39.58
C PHE A 8 7.92 -39.84 40.81
N GLY A 9 6.63 -39.55 40.63
CA GLY A 9 5.74 -39.14 41.72
C GLY A 9 6.14 -37.82 42.39
N VAL A 10 6.82 -36.93 41.66
CA VAL A 10 7.24 -35.61 42.14
C VAL A 10 6.27 -34.51 41.66
N PRO A 11 6.15 -33.39 42.39
CA PRO A 11 5.33 -32.26 41.95
C PRO A 11 5.77 -31.76 40.57
N ASN A 12 4.83 -31.24 39.79
CA ASN A 12 5.17 -30.48 38.59
C ASN A 12 6.10 -29.32 38.99
N PHE A 13 7.17 -29.10 38.21
CA PHE A 13 8.22 -28.11 38.49
C PHE A 13 9.13 -28.41 39.69
N ALA A 14 9.14 -29.67 40.18
CA ALA A 14 10.11 -30.10 41.17
C ALA A 14 11.55 -29.76 40.75
N GLY A 15 12.35 -29.28 41.70
CA GLY A 15 13.75 -28.96 41.46
C GLY A 15 14.57 -30.20 41.08
N LEU A 16 15.74 -30.00 40.47
CA LEU A 16 16.62 -31.10 40.04
C LEU A 16 16.95 -32.04 41.22
N ASP A 17 17.13 -31.49 42.42
CA ASP A 17 17.38 -32.25 43.66
C ASP A 17 16.19 -33.12 44.09
N GLU A 18 14.96 -32.68 43.85
CA GLU A 18 13.74 -33.42 44.19
C GLU A 18 13.51 -34.54 43.20
N ILE A 19 13.69 -34.27 41.90
CA ILE A 19 13.71 -35.28 40.84
C ILE A 19 14.80 -36.32 41.14
N GLN A 20 15.97 -35.86 41.59
CA GLN A 20 17.09 -36.74 41.91
C GLN A 20 16.79 -37.69 43.06
N LYS A 21 16.22 -37.17 44.15
CA LYS A 21 15.83 -38.01 45.31
C LYS A 21 14.77 -39.04 44.92
N ALA A 22 13.78 -38.64 44.12
CA ALA A 22 12.74 -39.54 43.66
C ALA A 22 13.28 -40.61 42.71
N TYR A 23 14.17 -40.23 41.80
CA TYR A 23 14.87 -41.16 40.92
C TYR A 23 15.68 -42.18 41.71
N ASN A 24 16.54 -41.78 42.65
CA ASN A 24 17.35 -42.71 43.44
C ASN A 24 16.50 -43.72 44.22
N ARG A 25 15.33 -43.30 44.71
CA ARG A 25 14.37 -44.18 45.39
C ARG A 25 13.79 -45.23 44.44
N ILE A 26 13.29 -44.79 43.28
CA ILE A 26 12.66 -45.66 42.28
C ILE A 26 13.70 -46.54 41.57
N TYR A 27 14.92 -46.04 41.40
CA TYR A 27 16.03 -46.75 40.77
C TYR A 27 16.44 -47.99 41.59
N ALA A 28 16.49 -47.87 42.91
CA ALA A 28 16.74 -48.99 43.82
C ALA A 28 15.66 -50.08 43.73
N GLU A 29 14.43 -49.71 43.37
CA GLU A 29 13.29 -50.63 43.19
C GLU A 29 13.24 -51.25 41.78
N LEU A 30 13.53 -50.46 40.73
CA LEU A 30 13.41 -50.87 39.32
C LEU A 30 14.63 -51.62 38.76
N PHE A 31 15.83 -51.41 39.30
CA PHE A 31 17.10 -51.90 38.73
C PHE A 31 17.91 -52.79 39.69
N THR A 32 17.24 -53.56 40.55
CA THR A 32 17.89 -54.68 41.24
C THR A 32 18.40 -55.71 40.21
N THR A 33 19.44 -56.47 40.56
CA THR A 33 20.13 -57.43 39.67
C THR A 33 19.21 -58.48 39.02
N ASP A 34 18.01 -58.70 39.57
CA ASP A 34 17.02 -59.67 39.09
C ASP A 34 15.78 -59.04 38.42
N SER A 35 15.77 -57.72 38.18
CA SER A 35 14.60 -57.03 37.61
C SER A 35 14.48 -57.24 36.09
N PRO A 36 13.37 -57.80 35.58
CA PRO A 36 13.15 -57.98 34.13
C PRO A 36 13.01 -56.65 33.37
N LEU A 37 12.84 -55.53 34.08
CA LEU A 37 12.69 -54.19 33.50
C LEU A 37 14.05 -53.54 33.16
N SER A 38 15.16 -54.08 33.66
CA SER A 38 16.52 -53.53 33.45
C SER A 38 16.97 -53.54 31.97
N ASN A 39 16.31 -54.35 31.13
CA ASN A 39 16.65 -54.53 29.72
C ASN A 39 15.77 -53.71 28.76
N ILE A 40 14.86 -52.87 29.27
CA ILE A 40 14.02 -52.02 28.42
C ILE A 40 14.87 -50.83 27.92
N PRO A 41 15.10 -50.67 26.60
CA PRO A 41 15.99 -49.64 26.07
C PRO A 41 15.67 -48.22 26.54
N ARG A 42 14.37 -47.86 26.60
CA ARG A 42 13.93 -46.54 27.08
C ARG A 42 14.21 -46.28 28.56
N LEU A 43 14.19 -47.32 29.41
CA LEU A 43 14.53 -47.17 30.83
C LEU A 43 16.04 -46.99 31.02
N LYS A 44 16.85 -47.60 30.16
CA LYS A 44 18.30 -47.38 30.10
C LYS A 44 18.64 -45.97 29.62
N GLU A 45 18.03 -45.49 28.54
CA GLU A 45 18.20 -44.11 28.05
C GLU A 45 17.81 -43.06 29.11
N LEU A 46 16.73 -43.32 29.84
CA LEU A 46 16.28 -42.47 30.95
C LEU A 46 17.30 -42.43 32.08
N LYS A 47 17.82 -43.60 32.49
CA LYS A 47 18.89 -43.71 33.46
C LYS A 47 20.12 -42.90 33.03
N ASP A 48 20.61 -43.14 31.82
CA ASP A 48 21.83 -42.51 31.30
C ASP A 48 21.67 -40.98 31.22
N SER A 49 20.46 -40.50 30.88
CA SER A 49 20.13 -39.07 30.85
C SER A 49 20.10 -38.43 32.24
N LEU A 50 19.57 -39.14 33.24
CA LEU A 50 19.56 -38.65 34.62
C LEU A 50 20.98 -38.66 35.18
N ASP A 51 21.73 -39.76 35.04
CA ASP A 51 23.12 -39.85 35.48
C ASP A 51 23.99 -38.71 34.90
N LEU A 52 23.74 -38.30 33.65
CA LEU A 52 24.36 -37.13 33.02
C LEU A 52 23.97 -35.80 33.70
N LEU A 53 22.67 -35.58 33.96
CA LEU A 53 22.15 -34.35 34.57
C LEU A 53 22.63 -34.13 36.01
N LEU A 54 22.97 -35.21 36.70
CA LEU A 54 23.31 -35.24 38.12
C LEU A 54 24.81 -35.12 38.38
N ASP A 55 25.64 -35.38 37.36
CA ASP A 55 27.07 -35.16 37.40
C ASP A 55 27.36 -33.73 36.92
N PRO A 56 27.81 -32.82 37.81
CA PRO A 56 28.01 -31.41 37.45
C PRO A 56 29.02 -31.21 36.31
N VAL A 57 30.06 -32.04 36.26
CA VAL A 57 31.14 -31.91 35.25
C VAL A 57 30.64 -32.38 33.90
N ARG A 58 29.96 -33.54 33.85
CA ARG A 58 29.41 -34.06 32.60
C ARG A 58 28.27 -33.19 32.08
N ARG A 59 27.48 -32.62 32.98
CA ARG A 59 26.44 -31.65 32.64
C ARG A 59 27.03 -30.38 32.03
N GLU A 60 28.08 -29.82 32.62
CA GLU A 60 28.74 -28.63 32.08
C GLU A 60 29.31 -28.89 30.67
N GLU A 61 29.93 -30.05 30.45
CA GLU A 61 30.41 -30.46 29.12
C GLU A 61 29.27 -30.63 28.12
N TYR A 62 28.15 -31.25 28.53
CA TYR A 62 26.97 -31.40 27.69
C TYR A 62 26.34 -30.04 27.34
N ASP A 63 26.17 -29.16 28.33
CA ASP A 63 25.61 -27.82 28.14
C ASP A 63 26.49 -26.99 27.19
N ALA A 64 27.81 -27.12 27.26
CA ALA A 64 28.73 -26.47 26.32
C ALA A 64 28.53 -26.98 24.88
N LYS A 65 28.45 -28.30 24.68
CA LYS A 65 28.18 -28.90 23.36
C LYS A 65 26.80 -28.52 22.83
N LEU A 66 25.78 -28.47 23.70
CA LEU A 66 24.44 -28.07 23.33
C LEU A 66 24.40 -26.61 22.90
N ARG A 67 25.08 -25.70 23.62
CA ARG A 67 25.19 -24.29 23.22
C ARG A 67 25.87 -24.14 21.85
N GLU A 68 26.96 -24.85 21.62
CA GLU A 68 27.66 -24.83 20.33
C GLU A 68 26.76 -25.36 19.20
N PHE A 69 26.06 -26.47 19.44
CA PHE A 69 25.09 -27.03 18.50
C PHE A 69 23.95 -26.05 18.18
N LEU A 70 23.35 -25.43 19.21
CA LEU A 70 22.25 -24.47 19.02
C LEU A 70 22.72 -23.22 18.27
N ALA A 71 23.92 -22.71 18.58
CA ALA A 71 24.48 -21.55 17.88
C ALA A 71 24.76 -21.85 16.39
N GLU A 72 25.27 -23.04 16.08
CA GLU A 72 25.48 -23.45 14.68
C GLU A 72 24.15 -23.70 13.96
N LEU A 73 23.14 -24.26 14.64
CA LEU A 73 21.81 -24.46 14.09
C LEU A 73 21.10 -23.13 13.82
N GLU A 74 21.18 -22.18 14.74
CA GLU A 74 20.65 -20.81 14.60
C GLU A 74 21.31 -20.10 13.42
N LYS A 75 22.64 -20.15 13.31
CA LYS A 75 23.38 -19.60 12.17
C LYS A 75 22.95 -20.19 10.83
N ARG A 76 22.65 -21.49 10.77
CA ARG A 76 22.12 -22.12 9.55
C ARG A 76 20.71 -21.66 9.25
N PHE A 77 19.87 -21.56 10.27
CA PHE A 77 18.52 -21.04 10.09
C PHE A 77 18.53 -19.59 9.59
N ASP A 78 19.40 -18.73 10.12
CA ASP A 78 19.62 -17.37 9.63
C ASP A 78 20.02 -17.37 8.15
N ALA A 79 20.95 -18.24 7.74
CA ALA A 79 21.32 -18.38 6.34
C ALA A 79 20.14 -18.83 5.45
N ALA A 80 19.26 -19.70 5.95
CA ALA A 80 18.05 -20.11 5.22
C ALA A 80 17.04 -18.96 5.09
N THR A 81 16.80 -18.19 6.15
CA THR A 81 15.91 -17.02 6.10
C THR A 81 16.46 -15.95 5.16
N GLN A 82 17.77 -15.71 5.15
CA GLN A 82 18.41 -14.82 4.18
C GLN A 82 18.21 -15.32 2.75
N ALA A 83 18.45 -16.62 2.49
CA ALA A 83 18.21 -17.21 1.18
C ALA A 83 16.74 -17.09 0.73
N LEU A 84 15.79 -17.16 1.67
CA LEU A 84 14.37 -16.90 1.39
C LEU A 84 14.14 -15.46 0.94
N THR A 85 14.68 -14.48 1.66
CA THR A 85 14.52 -13.05 1.34
C THR A 85 15.17 -12.63 0.03
N GLU A 86 16.23 -13.33 -0.38
CA GLU A 86 16.92 -13.11 -1.66
C GLU A 86 16.35 -13.96 -2.80
N GLU A 87 15.18 -14.57 -2.59
CA GLU A 87 14.47 -15.42 -3.55
C GLU A 87 15.27 -16.66 -4.02
N ARG A 88 16.32 -17.04 -3.27
CA ARG A 88 17.13 -18.25 -3.48
C ARG A 88 16.43 -19.47 -2.87
N TYR A 89 15.23 -19.76 -3.36
CA TYR A 89 14.31 -20.73 -2.75
C TYR A 89 14.91 -22.14 -2.59
N GLN A 90 15.64 -22.64 -3.60
CA GLN A 90 16.21 -23.98 -3.56
C GLN A 90 17.31 -24.12 -2.49
N GLU A 91 18.13 -23.09 -2.31
CA GLU A 91 19.15 -23.05 -1.27
C GLU A 91 18.52 -23.02 0.14
N CYS A 92 17.50 -22.17 0.34
CA CYS A 92 16.71 -22.15 1.56
C CYS A 92 16.15 -23.54 1.91
N ILE A 93 15.53 -24.21 0.93
CA ILE A 93 14.96 -25.56 1.09
C ILE A 93 16.04 -26.57 1.52
N ASP A 94 17.22 -26.54 0.91
CA ASP A 94 18.29 -27.51 1.20
C ASP A 94 18.89 -27.29 2.60
N ILE A 95 19.10 -26.02 3.01
CA ILE A 95 19.53 -25.67 4.37
C ILE A 95 18.48 -26.09 5.40
N LEU A 96 17.19 -25.84 5.16
CA LEU A 96 16.14 -26.20 6.11
C LEU A 96 15.95 -27.71 6.23
N LYS A 97 16.18 -28.49 5.17
CA LYS A 97 16.22 -29.96 5.29
C LYS A 97 17.34 -30.44 6.20
N GLU A 98 18.46 -29.72 6.31
CA GLU A 98 19.51 -30.02 7.29
C GLU A 98 19.10 -29.62 8.70
N CYS A 99 18.48 -28.45 8.86
CA CYS A 99 17.97 -27.98 10.14
C CYS A 99 16.92 -28.94 10.70
N ILE A 100 15.95 -29.36 9.88
CA ILE A 100 14.91 -30.34 10.23
C ILE A 100 15.52 -31.71 10.58
N ARG A 101 16.54 -32.17 9.84
CA ARG A 101 17.25 -33.42 10.18
C ARG A 101 17.90 -33.35 11.57
N SER A 102 18.35 -32.17 11.97
CA SER A 102 19.07 -31.95 13.23
C SER A 102 18.13 -31.69 14.40
N ASN A 103 17.05 -30.94 14.18
CA ASN A 103 16.01 -30.64 15.15
C ASN A 103 14.62 -30.64 14.48
N PRO A 104 13.96 -31.82 14.37
CA PRO A 104 12.70 -31.98 13.65
C PRO A 104 11.46 -31.47 14.39
N ARG A 105 11.61 -30.87 15.58
CA ARG A 105 10.48 -30.38 16.38
C ARG A 105 10.43 -28.86 16.48
N GLU A 106 11.21 -28.18 15.65
CA GLU A 106 11.23 -26.73 15.57
C GLU A 106 10.18 -26.25 14.54
N PRO A 107 9.06 -25.64 14.96
CA PRO A 107 8.00 -25.18 14.04
C PRO A 107 8.50 -24.18 13.00
N ASP A 108 9.43 -23.28 13.35
CA ASP A 108 9.89 -22.21 12.47
C ASP A 108 10.54 -22.76 11.19
N PHE A 109 11.13 -23.97 11.26
CA PHE A 109 11.71 -24.64 10.10
C PHE A 109 10.64 -25.07 9.10
N TYR A 110 9.50 -25.55 9.59
CA TYR A 110 8.37 -25.98 8.76
C TYR A 110 7.61 -24.79 8.17
N GLU A 111 7.52 -23.69 8.92
CA GLU A 111 7.02 -22.42 8.41
C GLU A 111 7.88 -21.93 7.24
N THR A 112 9.19 -21.78 7.48
CA THR A 112 10.12 -21.20 6.51
C THR A 112 10.26 -22.07 5.26
N ILE A 113 10.30 -23.40 5.41
CA ILE A 113 10.41 -24.31 4.26
C ILE A 113 9.10 -24.38 3.48
N GLY A 114 7.95 -24.29 4.16
CA GLY A 114 6.64 -24.21 3.54
C GLY A 114 6.49 -22.94 2.70
N LEU A 115 6.93 -21.80 3.24
CA LEU A 115 7.01 -20.53 2.51
C LEU A 115 7.92 -20.62 1.29
N ALA A 116 9.12 -21.21 1.43
CA ALA A 116 10.04 -21.39 0.30
C ALA A 116 9.44 -22.27 -0.80
N TYR A 117 8.71 -23.34 -0.42
CA TYR A 117 7.96 -24.16 -1.38
C TYR A 117 6.82 -23.39 -2.05
N GLN A 118 6.06 -22.59 -1.30
CA GLN A 118 4.96 -21.79 -1.83
C GLN A 118 5.46 -20.76 -2.85
N LEU A 119 6.49 -19.98 -2.50
CA LEU A 119 7.07 -18.95 -3.37
C LEU A 119 7.73 -19.55 -4.63
N SER A 120 8.30 -20.76 -4.54
CA SER A 120 8.78 -21.51 -5.71
C SER A 120 7.69 -22.29 -6.46
N LYS A 121 6.41 -22.03 -6.16
CA LYS A 121 5.22 -22.62 -6.79
C LYS A 121 5.12 -24.16 -6.64
N ARG A 122 5.77 -24.72 -5.63
CA ARG A 122 5.74 -26.15 -5.26
C ARG A 122 4.66 -26.41 -4.21
N TYR A 123 3.40 -26.18 -4.59
CA TYR A 123 2.28 -26.15 -3.64
C TYR A 123 2.07 -27.46 -2.87
N ASP A 124 2.24 -28.63 -3.51
CA ASP A 124 2.10 -29.93 -2.83
C ASP A 124 3.13 -30.13 -1.70
N ASP A 125 4.35 -29.63 -1.90
CA ASP A 125 5.42 -29.72 -0.89
C ASP A 125 5.18 -28.70 0.24
N ALA A 126 4.67 -27.52 -0.10
CA ALA A 126 4.27 -26.50 0.89
C ALA A 126 3.17 -27.02 1.80
N VAL A 127 2.13 -27.66 1.25
CA VAL A 127 1.04 -28.29 2.03
C VAL A 127 1.62 -29.33 3.00
N LYS A 128 2.52 -30.20 2.55
CA LYS A 128 3.15 -31.20 3.43
C LYS A 128 3.97 -30.56 4.54
N ALA A 129 4.73 -29.52 4.24
CA ALA A 129 5.54 -28.81 5.23
C ALA A 129 4.66 -28.18 6.32
N PHE A 130 3.61 -27.45 5.96
CA PHE A 130 2.71 -26.84 6.94
C PHE A 130 1.89 -27.87 7.72
N GLN A 131 1.50 -29.00 7.09
CA GLN A 131 0.88 -30.12 7.81
C GLN A 131 1.83 -30.77 8.83
N GLN A 132 3.13 -30.86 8.52
CA GLN A 132 4.14 -31.30 9.49
C GLN A 132 4.28 -30.29 10.63
N GLY A 133 4.25 -28.98 10.33
CA GLY A 133 4.18 -27.93 11.34
C GLY A 133 2.98 -28.10 12.29
N LEU A 134 1.79 -28.41 11.78
CA LEU A 134 0.59 -28.70 12.60
C LEU A 134 0.72 -29.98 13.44
N GLN A 135 1.53 -30.96 13.04
CA GLN A 135 1.81 -32.13 13.88
C GLN A 135 2.68 -31.76 15.10
N ILE A 136 3.49 -30.71 14.99
CA ILE A 136 4.36 -30.22 16.07
C ILE A 136 3.59 -29.26 16.97
N VAL A 137 2.87 -28.31 16.37
CA VAL A 137 2.02 -27.33 17.07
C VAL A 137 0.57 -27.52 16.63
N PRO A 138 -0.18 -28.43 17.28
CA PRO A 138 -1.59 -28.63 16.98
C PRO A 138 -2.37 -27.33 17.13
N LYS A 139 -3.23 -27.03 16.15
CA LYS A 139 -4.06 -25.81 16.10
C LYS A 139 -3.27 -24.51 16.04
N SER A 140 -2.05 -24.52 15.48
CA SER A 140 -1.34 -23.28 15.17
C SER A 140 -2.19 -22.42 14.22
N PRO A 141 -2.58 -21.19 14.60
CA PRO A 141 -3.37 -20.33 13.73
C PRO A 141 -2.60 -19.97 12.46
N LEU A 142 -1.28 -19.80 12.57
CA LEU A 142 -0.43 -19.42 11.45
C LEU A 142 -0.30 -20.55 10.41
N PHE A 143 -0.10 -21.81 10.82
CA PHE A 143 -0.07 -22.93 9.86
C PHE A 143 -1.43 -23.16 9.20
N ASN A 144 -2.51 -22.98 9.95
CA ASN A 144 -3.85 -23.03 9.38
C ASN A 144 -4.09 -21.91 8.37
N TRP A 145 -3.64 -20.69 8.66
CA TRP A 145 -3.73 -19.57 7.72
C TRP A 145 -2.99 -19.86 6.41
N TYR A 146 -1.73 -20.35 6.48
CA TYR A 146 -0.97 -20.74 5.29
C TYR A 146 -1.63 -21.86 4.48
N LEU A 147 -2.18 -22.88 5.15
CA LEU A 147 -2.91 -23.96 4.47
C LEU A 147 -4.19 -23.44 3.82
N GLY A 148 -4.90 -22.52 4.47
CA GLY A 148 -6.07 -21.85 3.89
C GLY A 148 -5.74 -21.16 2.57
N ASP A 149 -4.63 -20.41 2.54
CA ASP A 149 -4.15 -19.70 1.36
C ASP A 149 -3.77 -20.66 0.22
N LEU A 150 -3.01 -21.70 0.54
CA LEU A 150 -2.64 -22.73 -0.42
C LEU A 150 -3.86 -23.47 -0.99
N TYR A 151 -4.79 -23.91 -0.14
CA TYR A 151 -5.97 -24.63 -0.62
C TYR A 151 -6.89 -23.75 -1.47
N ARG A 152 -7.02 -22.46 -1.15
CA ARG A 152 -7.73 -21.50 -2.00
C ARG A 152 -7.06 -21.39 -3.36
N GLY A 153 -5.74 -21.25 -3.41
CA GLY A 153 -4.97 -21.23 -4.66
C GLY A 153 -5.11 -22.51 -5.48
N LEU A 154 -5.25 -23.65 -4.81
CA LEU A 154 -5.51 -24.97 -5.43
C LEU A 154 -6.99 -25.22 -5.79
N ARG A 155 -7.88 -24.24 -5.55
CA ARG A 155 -9.33 -24.31 -5.78
C ARG A 155 -10.03 -25.41 -4.96
N ASP A 156 -9.50 -25.72 -3.79
CA ASP A 156 -10.13 -26.58 -2.78
C ASP A 156 -10.77 -25.70 -1.69
N ASP A 157 -11.89 -25.07 -2.05
CA ASP A 157 -12.55 -24.04 -1.23
C ASP A 157 -13.02 -24.59 0.13
N ASP A 158 -13.49 -25.84 0.18
CA ASP A 158 -13.96 -26.47 1.42
C ASP A 158 -12.83 -26.62 2.45
N LYS A 159 -11.64 -27.07 2.02
CA LYS A 159 -10.47 -27.15 2.90
C LYS A 159 -9.96 -25.77 3.26
N ALA A 160 -9.95 -24.85 2.30
CA ALA A 160 -9.53 -23.47 2.55
C ALA A 160 -10.38 -22.85 3.68
N ASP A 161 -11.70 -22.92 3.56
CA ASP A 161 -12.63 -22.37 4.55
C ASP A 161 -12.46 -23.04 5.92
N THR A 162 -12.27 -24.36 5.96
CA THR A 162 -11.99 -25.09 7.21
C THR A 162 -10.73 -24.56 7.90
N HIS A 163 -9.64 -24.40 7.15
CA HIS A 163 -8.38 -23.92 7.70
C HIS A 163 -8.43 -22.43 8.08
N TYR A 164 -9.13 -21.58 7.32
CA TYR A 164 -9.34 -20.19 7.71
C TYR A 164 -10.18 -20.06 8.98
N LEU A 165 -11.20 -20.89 9.17
CA LEU A 165 -11.98 -20.92 10.41
C LEU A 165 -11.10 -21.25 11.63
N ASP A 166 -10.27 -22.28 11.53
CA ASP A 166 -9.33 -22.65 12.60
C ASP A 166 -8.29 -21.56 12.85
N ALA A 167 -7.82 -20.88 11.80
CA ALA A 167 -6.91 -19.75 11.91
C ALA A 167 -7.55 -18.57 12.65
N ALA A 168 -8.77 -18.17 12.25
CA ALA A 168 -9.51 -17.08 12.88
C ALA A 168 -9.78 -17.34 14.37
N ASP A 169 -10.19 -18.56 14.75
CA ASP A 169 -10.39 -18.94 16.16
C ASP A 169 -9.07 -18.85 16.96
N GLY A 170 -7.96 -19.31 16.37
CA GLY A 170 -6.66 -19.22 17.03
C GLY A 170 -6.16 -17.77 17.18
N PHE A 171 -6.30 -16.92 16.16
CA PHE A 171 -5.93 -15.49 16.26
C PHE A 171 -6.80 -14.76 17.29
N LYS A 172 -8.11 -15.04 17.35
CA LYS A 172 -8.98 -14.50 18.42
C LYS A 172 -8.48 -14.86 19.82
N LYS A 173 -8.09 -16.11 20.05
CA LYS A 173 -7.52 -16.53 21.35
C LYS A 173 -6.20 -15.84 21.67
N MET A 174 -5.38 -15.53 20.66
CA MET A 174 -4.19 -14.71 20.87
C MET A 174 -4.56 -13.29 21.30
N LEU A 175 -5.60 -12.70 20.69
CA LEU A 175 -6.11 -11.37 21.02
C LEU A 175 -6.83 -11.30 22.38
N GLU A 176 -7.36 -12.42 22.89
CA GLU A 176 -7.83 -12.49 24.29
C GLU A 176 -6.69 -12.30 25.30
N VAL A 177 -5.46 -12.72 24.94
CA VAL A 177 -4.26 -12.57 25.77
C VAL A 177 -3.62 -11.19 25.57
N ASP A 178 -3.45 -10.78 24.32
CA ASP A 178 -2.92 -9.47 23.94
C ASP A 178 -3.81 -8.79 22.90
N PRO A 179 -4.79 -7.96 23.34
CA PRO A 179 -5.74 -7.29 22.45
C PRO A 179 -5.10 -6.30 21.47
N ARG A 180 -3.83 -5.91 21.67
CA ARG A 180 -3.12 -4.94 20.82
C ARG A 180 -2.05 -5.60 19.96
N ASN A 181 -2.07 -6.93 19.83
CA ASN A 181 -1.14 -7.64 18.98
C ASN A 181 -1.43 -7.33 17.50
N ALA A 182 -0.66 -6.41 16.92
CA ALA A 182 -0.84 -5.95 15.54
C ALA A 182 -0.77 -7.10 14.52
N ARG A 183 0.14 -8.07 14.69
CA ARG A 183 0.28 -9.20 13.78
C ARG A 183 -0.95 -10.12 13.83
N SER A 184 -1.49 -10.36 15.02
CA SER A 184 -2.71 -11.17 15.17
C SER A 184 -3.96 -10.44 14.63
N LEU A 185 -4.07 -9.13 14.84
CA LEU A 185 -5.14 -8.32 14.23
C LEU A 185 -5.05 -8.34 12.70
N GLU A 186 -3.86 -8.15 12.15
CA GLU A 186 -3.61 -8.14 10.70
C GLU A 186 -3.97 -9.49 10.06
N LEU A 187 -3.47 -10.59 10.61
CA LEU A 187 -3.79 -11.92 10.11
C LEU A 187 -5.27 -12.29 10.30
N LEU A 188 -5.93 -11.83 11.37
CA LEU A 188 -7.36 -12.03 11.57
C LEU A 188 -8.19 -11.26 10.52
N ALA A 189 -7.86 -10.00 10.29
CA ALA A 189 -8.56 -9.16 9.31
C ALA A 189 -8.41 -9.71 7.88
N ASP A 190 -7.20 -10.13 7.51
CA ASP A 190 -6.93 -10.79 6.24
C ASP A 190 -7.65 -12.13 6.11
N THR A 191 -7.66 -12.95 7.18
CA THR A 191 -8.44 -14.20 7.21
C THR A 191 -9.91 -13.94 6.90
N TYR A 192 -10.50 -12.91 7.53
CA TYR A 192 -11.87 -12.51 7.27
C TYR A 192 -12.11 -12.03 5.85
N ALA A 193 -11.19 -11.23 5.28
CA ALA A 193 -11.28 -10.81 3.89
C ALA A 193 -11.23 -12.02 2.93
N LYS A 194 -10.33 -12.98 3.16
CA LYS A 194 -10.20 -14.22 2.36
C LYS A 194 -11.41 -15.14 2.47
N MET A 195 -12.16 -15.05 3.56
CA MET A 195 -13.46 -15.71 3.77
C MET A 195 -14.65 -14.90 3.26
N LYS A 196 -14.42 -13.68 2.73
CA LYS A 196 -15.43 -12.72 2.30
C LYS A 196 -16.34 -12.22 3.43
N TRP A 197 -15.86 -12.29 4.65
CA TRP A 197 -16.50 -11.73 5.85
C TRP A 197 -16.02 -10.28 6.00
N PHE A 198 -16.45 -9.45 5.05
CA PHE A 198 -15.89 -8.11 4.88
C PHE A 198 -16.28 -7.15 6.01
N ASP A 199 -17.46 -7.31 6.62
CA ASP A 199 -17.87 -6.53 7.79
C ASP A 199 -16.93 -6.78 8.98
N GLU A 200 -16.66 -8.04 9.31
CA GLU A 200 -15.74 -8.40 10.38
C GLU A 200 -14.30 -7.99 10.05
N SER A 201 -13.88 -8.11 8.79
CA SER A 201 -12.56 -7.65 8.33
C SER A 201 -12.40 -6.13 8.50
N ARG A 202 -13.41 -5.35 8.09
CA ARG A 202 -13.45 -3.88 8.25
C ARG A 202 -13.26 -3.50 9.71
N ASP A 203 -14.03 -4.11 10.61
CA ASP A 203 -14.00 -3.76 12.04
C ASP A 203 -12.62 -4.05 12.68
N VAL A 204 -11.91 -5.07 12.23
CA VAL A 204 -10.54 -5.38 12.71
C VAL A 204 -9.51 -4.43 12.06
N TYR A 205 -9.61 -4.14 10.77
CA TYR A 205 -8.73 -3.17 10.12
C TYR A 205 -8.91 -1.74 10.65
N MET A 206 -10.12 -1.33 11.01
CA MET A 206 -10.37 -0.06 11.70
C MET A 206 -9.59 0.02 13.02
N GLN A 207 -9.57 -1.06 13.82
CA GLN A 207 -8.76 -1.11 15.05
C GLN A 207 -7.25 -0.99 14.77
N LEU A 208 -6.77 -1.53 13.65
CA LEU A 208 -5.37 -1.38 13.24
C LEU A 208 -5.04 0.06 12.83
N VAL A 209 -5.92 0.70 12.06
CA VAL A 209 -5.77 2.10 11.64
C VAL A 209 -5.81 3.04 12.87
N GLU A 210 -6.71 2.80 13.82
CA GLU A 210 -6.75 3.58 15.07
C GLU A 210 -5.45 3.47 15.89
N GLN A 211 -4.83 2.29 15.91
CA GLN A 211 -3.59 2.05 16.65
C GLN A 211 -2.34 2.53 15.89
N TYR A 212 -2.36 2.46 14.56
CA TYR A 212 -1.22 2.74 13.69
C TYR A 212 -1.65 3.62 12.50
N PRO A 213 -2.07 4.88 12.75
CA PRO A 213 -2.66 5.75 11.72
C PRO A 213 -1.69 6.19 10.62
N PHE A 214 -0.40 5.89 10.76
CA PHE A 214 0.63 6.24 9.78
C PHE A 214 1.22 5.01 9.07
N LYS A 215 0.55 3.85 9.14
CA LYS A 215 0.95 2.66 8.38
C LYS A 215 0.11 2.56 7.10
N ALA A 216 0.70 2.92 5.96
CA ALA A 216 0.03 2.92 4.65
C ALA A 216 -0.71 1.61 4.33
N GLY A 217 -0.07 0.47 4.61
CA GLY A 217 -0.65 -0.85 4.37
C GLY A 217 -2.01 -1.08 5.03
N TYR A 218 -2.21 -0.58 6.26
CA TYR A 218 -3.51 -0.75 6.95
C TYR A 218 -4.62 0.10 6.33
N HIS A 219 -4.29 1.31 5.88
CA HIS A 219 -5.23 2.14 5.12
C HIS A 219 -5.56 1.50 3.77
N ARG A 220 -4.55 0.97 3.06
CA ARG A 220 -4.76 0.26 1.80
C ARG A 220 -5.68 -0.95 1.98
N ASP A 221 -5.38 -1.82 2.94
CA ASP A 221 -6.10 -3.07 3.13
C ASP A 221 -7.55 -2.79 3.59
N LEU A 222 -7.76 -1.79 4.45
CA LEU A 222 -9.10 -1.32 4.80
C LEU A 222 -9.85 -0.76 3.58
N GLY A 223 -9.17 0.04 2.74
CA GLY A 223 -9.74 0.56 1.49
C GLY A 223 -10.17 -0.55 0.53
N GLY A 224 -9.38 -1.61 0.40
CA GLY A 224 -9.74 -2.80 -0.38
C GLY A 224 -10.97 -3.53 0.17
N VAL A 225 -11.06 -3.68 1.50
CA VAL A 225 -12.24 -4.29 2.15
C VAL A 225 -13.50 -3.42 1.98
N LEU A 226 -13.38 -2.10 2.11
CA LEU A 226 -14.48 -1.16 1.91
C LEU A 226 -14.98 -1.15 0.46
N TYR A 227 -14.06 -1.30 -0.51
CA TYR A 227 -14.42 -1.47 -1.92
C TYR A 227 -15.29 -2.72 -2.15
N GLU A 228 -14.98 -3.85 -1.51
CA GLU A 228 -15.80 -5.07 -1.59
C GLU A 228 -17.16 -4.92 -0.89
N LEU A 229 -17.26 -4.07 0.13
CA LEU A 229 -18.51 -3.69 0.78
C LEU A 229 -19.34 -2.66 -0.01
N GLU A 230 -18.84 -2.20 -1.17
CA GLU A 230 -19.42 -1.12 -1.98
C GLU A 230 -19.51 0.24 -1.27
N ASP A 231 -18.79 0.43 -0.16
CA ASP A 231 -18.59 1.72 0.50
C ASP A 231 -17.47 2.49 -0.20
N LEU A 232 -17.75 2.89 -1.43
CA LEU A 232 -16.77 3.50 -2.33
C LEU A 232 -16.24 4.84 -1.81
N ASP A 233 -17.07 5.59 -1.08
CA ASP A 233 -16.71 6.87 -0.45
C ASP A 233 -15.61 6.66 0.57
N THR A 234 -15.87 5.85 1.60
CA THR A 234 -14.89 5.59 2.65
C THR A 234 -13.66 4.84 2.11
N ALA A 235 -13.82 3.99 1.08
CA ALA A 235 -12.70 3.32 0.41
C ALA A 235 -11.71 4.33 -0.20
N GLU A 236 -12.22 5.33 -0.93
CA GLU A 236 -11.38 6.39 -1.51
C GLU A 236 -10.64 7.18 -0.44
N GLU A 237 -11.31 7.56 0.66
CA GLU A 237 -10.69 8.30 1.79
C GLU A 237 -9.45 7.55 2.32
N HIS A 238 -9.59 6.25 2.59
CA HIS A 238 -8.49 5.44 3.10
C HIS A 238 -7.39 5.17 2.06
N LEU A 239 -7.74 4.94 0.80
CA LEU A 239 -6.76 4.70 -0.25
C LEU A 239 -5.92 5.95 -0.55
N LEU A 240 -6.55 7.13 -0.55
CA LEU A 240 -5.85 8.41 -0.67
C LEU A 240 -4.93 8.66 0.52
N GLU A 241 -5.34 8.29 1.74
CA GLU A 241 -4.48 8.40 2.92
C GLU A 241 -3.30 7.42 2.86
N ALA A 242 -3.51 6.19 2.37
CA ALA A 242 -2.41 5.26 2.10
C ALA A 242 -1.38 5.87 1.13
N LEU A 243 -1.85 6.50 0.05
CA LEU A 243 -1.00 7.17 -0.94
C LEU A 243 -0.37 8.48 -0.44
N ARG A 244 -0.99 9.15 0.54
CA ARG A 244 -0.39 10.28 1.23
C ARG A 244 0.83 9.84 2.06
N ILE A 245 0.74 8.68 2.70
CA ILE A 245 1.80 8.10 3.53
C ILE A 245 2.89 7.46 2.65
N ASP A 246 2.49 6.65 1.67
CA ASP A 246 3.35 6.01 0.68
C ASP A 246 2.78 6.16 -0.73
N ALA A 247 3.27 7.18 -1.45
CA ALA A 247 2.82 7.48 -2.81
C ALA A 247 3.21 6.40 -3.84
N THR A 248 4.04 5.42 -3.47
CA THR A 248 4.50 4.35 -4.37
C THR A 248 3.75 3.03 -4.21
N ASP A 249 2.76 2.96 -3.31
CA ASP A 249 1.97 1.75 -3.08
C ASP A 249 1.10 1.40 -4.31
N ALA A 250 1.61 0.47 -5.13
CA ALA A 250 0.95 0.00 -6.35
C ALA A 250 -0.42 -0.63 -6.09
N SER A 251 -0.60 -1.27 -4.93
CA SER A 251 -1.85 -1.92 -4.57
C SER A 251 -2.89 -0.90 -4.10
N ALA A 252 -2.48 0.18 -3.43
CA ALA A 252 -3.37 1.30 -3.14
C ALA A 252 -3.84 2.00 -4.43
N LEU A 253 -2.93 2.22 -5.40
CA LEU A 253 -3.29 2.73 -6.74
C LEU A 253 -4.26 1.79 -7.47
N LEU A 254 -4.04 0.47 -7.39
CA LEU A 254 -4.94 -0.52 -7.98
C LEU A 254 -6.36 -0.39 -7.41
N PHE A 255 -6.51 -0.46 -6.09
CA PHE A 255 -7.83 -0.37 -5.46
C PHE A 255 -8.50 0.99 -5.72
N LEU A 256 -7.73 2.09 -5.75
CA LEU A 256 -8.28 3.41 -6.05
C LEU A 256 -8.77 3.49 -7.50
N GLY A 257 -8.01 2.93 -8.45
CA GLY A 257 -8.44 2.78 -9.84
C GLY A 257 -9.71 1.94 -9.98
N LEU A 258 -9.87 0.88 -9.18
CA LEU A 258 -11.09 0.07 -9.13
C LEU A 258 -12.28 0.83 -8.53
N VAL A 259 -12.07 1.65 -7.51
CA VAL A 259 -13.10 2.55 -6.95
C VAL A 259 -13.58 3.52 -8.02
N TYR A 260 -12.67 4.20 -8.73
CA TYR A 260 -13.03 5.09 -9.84
C TYR A 260 -13.74 4.35 -10.97
N TYR A 261 -13.32 3.13 -11.30
CA TYR A 261 -14.00 2.31 -12.30
C TYR A 261 -15.45 2.01 -11.91
N ARG A 262 -15.71 1.60 -10.66
CA ARG A 262 -17.07 1.35 -10.16
C ARG A 262 -17.95 2.61 -10.15
N ARG A 263 -17.35 3.76 -9.89
CA ARG A 263 -18.02 5.08 -10.00
C ARG A 263 -18.19 5.59 -11.42
N ARG A 264 -17.75 4.81 -12.42
CA ARG A 264 -17.78 5.18 -13.86
C ARG A 264 -16.93 6.40 -14.19
N LEU A 265 -15.92 6.69 -13.38
CA LEU A 265 -14.90 7.71 -13.63
C LEU A 265 -13.78 7.10 -14.49
N LEU A 266 -14.12 6.72 -15.72
CA LEU A 266 -13.30 5.85 -16.59
C LEU A 266 -11.90 6.39 -16.87
N THR A 267 -11.78 7.69 -17.12
CA THR A 267 -10.52 8.41 -17.33
C THR A 267 -9.64 8.32 -16.09
N LEU A 268 -10.22 8.59 -14.91
CA LEU A 268 -9.50 8.51 -13.64
C LEU A 268 -9.08 7.08 -13.32
N ALA A 269 -9.97 6.12 -13.60
CA ALA A 269 -9.69 4.70 -13.45
C ALA A 269 -8.49 4.30 -14.32
N VAL A 270 -8.49 4.62 -15.62
CA VAL A 270 -7.38 4.30 -16.53
C VAL A 270 -6.07 4.90 -16.04
N GLN A 271 -6.05 6.21 -15.76
CA GLN A 271 -4.83 6.89 -15.33
C GLN A 271 -4.27 6.29 -14.03
N THR A 272 -5.14 6.06 -13.04
CA THR A 272 -4.71 5.51 -11.74
C THR A 272 -4.24 4.06 -11.85
N LEU A 273 -4.90 3.24 -12.70
CA LEU A 273 -4.50 1.87 -12.97
C LEU A 273 -3.18 1.80 -13.77
N GLU A 274 -2.95 2.73 -14.69
CA GLU A 274 -1.66 2.87 -15.39
C GLU A 274 -0.54 3.20 -14.40
N SER A 275 -0.76 4.12 -13.46
CA SER A 275 0.19 4.39 -12.38
C SER A 275 0.47 3.15 -11.51
N SER A 276 -0.52 2.29 -11.27
CA SER A 276 -0.31 1.01 -10.60
C SER A 276 0.64 0.09 -11.40
N LEU A 277 0.45 -0.02 -12.71
CA LEU A 277 1.32 -0.82 -13.59
C LEU A 277 2.75 -0.29 -13.70
N ASP A 278 2.93 1.03 -13.68
CA ASP A 278 4.26 1.65 -13.68
C ASP A 278 5.06 1.27 -12.43
N ARG A 279 4.37 1.05 -11.29
CA ARG A 279 5.00 0.63 -10.03
C ARG A 279 5.15 -0.87 -9.90
N ASN A 280 4.18 -1.64 -10.38
CA ASN A 280 4.26 -3.09 -10.45
C ASN A 280 3.78 -3.59 -11.82
N PRO A 281 4.72 -3.87 -12.75
CA PRO A 281 4.37 -4.31 -14.10
C PRO A 281 3.76 -5.72 -14.20
N ASP A 282 3.92 -6.57 -13.18
CA ASP A 282 3.45 -7.97 -13.20
C ASP A 282 1.98 -8.09 -12.77
N GLN A 283 1.09 -7.40 -13.50
CA GLN A 283 -0.35 -7.36 -13.25
C GLN A 283 -1.14 -7.46 -14.57
N PRO A 284 -1.16 -8.63 -15.24
CA PRO A 284 -1.79 -8.78 -16.57
C PRO A 284 -3.30 -8.53 -16.53
N GLU A 285 -3.97 -8.80 -15.42
CA GLU A 285 -5.40 -8.53 -15.22
C GLU A 285 -5.70 -7.03 -15.25
N VAL A 286 -4.80 -6.21 -14.69
CA VAL A 286 -4.93 -4.74 -14.65
C VAL A 286 -4.73 -4.17 -16.05
N ALA A 287 -3.72 -4.65 -16.78
CA ALA A 287 -3.51 -4.26 -18.18
C ALA A 287 -4.74 -4.57 -19.05
N HIS A 288 -5.31 -5.77 -18.90
CA HIS A 288 -6.53 -6.14 -19.62
C HIS A 288 -7.74 -5.28 -19.23
N LEU A 289 -7.88 -4.93 -17.95
CA LEU A 289 -8.94 -4.04 -17.49
C LEU A 289 -8.80 -2.64 -18.11
N ILE A 290 -7.59 -2.08 -18.16
CA ILE A 290 -7.33 -0.78 -18.79
C ILE A 290 -7.73 -0.79 -20.27
N GLU A 291 -7.33 -1.81 -21.04
CA GLU A 291 -7.71 -1.95 -22.45
C GLU A 291 -9.23 -1.94 -22.61
N LYS A 292 -9.94 -2.73 -21.80
CA LYS A 292 -11.39 -2.81 -21.82
C LYS A 292 -12.05 -1.46 -21.45
N ILE A 293 -11.51 -0.73 -20.48
CA ILE A 293 -12.02 0.59 -20.13
C ILE A 293 -11.82 1.58 -21.29
N LYS A 294 -10.66 1.55 -21.95
CA LYS A 294 -10.34 2.40 -23.11
C LYS A 294 -11.25 2.11 -24.30
N GLU A 295 -11.56 0.84 -24.57
CA GLU A 295 -12.53 0.46 -25.60
C GLU A 295 -13.91 1.06 -25.32
N VAL A 296 -14.42 0.87 -24.09
CA VAL A 296 -15.71 1.46 -23.68
C VAL A 296 -15.67 2.98 -23.81
N GLN A 297 -14.60 3.64 -23.36
CA GLN A 297 -14.45 5.09 -23.45
C GLN A 297 -14.40 5.59 -24.91
N ALA A 298 -13.80 4.82 -25.83
CA ALA A 298 -13.80 5.15 -27.25
C ALA A 298 -15.21 5.07 -27.87
N GLU A 299 -16.08 4.19 -27.38
CA GLU A 299 -17.46 4.06 -27.84
C GLU A 299 -18.39 5.14 -27.27
N ILE A 300 -18.33 5.39 -25.96
CA ILE A 300 -19.31 6.24 -25.25
C ILE A 300 -18.78 7.65 -24.95
N GLY A 301 -17.49 7.89 -25.08
CA GLY A 301 -16.85 9.13 -24.65
C GLY A 301 -16.76 9.26 -23.13
N ARG A 302 -16.82 10.50 -22.62
CA ARG A 302 -16.88 10.76 -21.17
C ARG A 302 -18.25 10.38 -20.61
N THR A 303 -18.27 9.78 -19.42
CA THR A 303 -19.52 9.44 -18.72
C THR A 303 -20.19 10.68 -18.14
N VAL A 304 -21.48 10.59 -17.83
CA VAL A 304 -22.19 11.69 -17.16
C VAL A 304 -21.56 11.96 -15.81
N GLU A 305 -21.21 10.91 -15.07
CA GLU A 305 -20.50 10.96 -13.81
C GLU A 305 -19.19 11.74 -13.96
N GLU A 306 -18.37 11.47 -14.98
CA GLU A 306 -17.15 12.24 -15.23
C GLU A 306 -17.38 13.69 -15.62
N ILE A 307 -18.49 14.00 -16.28
CA ILE A 307 -18.83 15.37 -16.68
C ILE A 307 -19.26 16.18 -15.45
N ILE A 308 -20.00 15.55 -14.53
CA ILE A 308 -20.50 16.19 -13.30
C ILE A 308 -19.55 16.05 -12.12
N TYR A 309 -18.50 15.22 -12.21
CA TYR A 309 -17.51 15.03 -11.15
C TYR A 309 -16.67 16.29 -10.98
N GLN A 310 -17.22 17.22 -10.21
CA GLN A 310 -16.59 18.42 -9.71
C GLN A 310 -16.94 18.49 -8.23
N PRO A 311 -16.05 18.04 -7.33
CA PRO A 311 -16.30 18.17 -5.91
C PRO A 311 -16.58 19.65 -5.58
N GLU A 312 -17.73 19.95 -4.97
CA GLU A 312 -18.03 21.30 -4.51
C GLU A 312 -17.12 21.62 -3.30
N PRO A 313 -16.28 22.67 -3.39
CA PRO A 313 -15.37 22.97 -2.30
C PRO A 313 -16.07 23.67 -1.13
N ASP A 314 -15.70 23.33 0.10
CA ASP A 314 -16.13 24.03 1.31
C ASP A 314 -15.61 25.47 1.34
N ALA A 315 -14.41 25.68 0.78
CA ALA A 315 -13.77 26.98 0.63
C ALA A 315 -12.83 26.98 -0.58
N VAL A 316 -12.69 28.13 -1.24
CA VAL A 316 -11.66 28.35 -2.26
C VAL A 316 -10.56 29.21 -1.65
N VAL A 317 -9.32 28.72 -1.69
CA VAL A 317 -8.14 29.35 -1.09
C VAL A 317 -7.01 29.48 -2.10
N GLU A 318 -6.04 30.34 -1.80
CA GLU A 318 -4.78 30.43 -2.53
C GLU A 318 -3.65 29.89 -1.65
N GLY A 319 -2.72 29.16 -2.27
CA GLY A 319 -1.64 28.48 -1.57
C GLY A 319 -0.48 28.17 -2.49
N THR A 320 0.41 27.30 -2.02
CA THR A 320 1.58 26.85 -2.79
C THR A 320 1.71 25.33 -2.81
N VAL A 321 2.32 24.80 -3.87
CA VAL A 321 2.65 23.39 -4.00
C VAL A 321 3.84 23.07 -3.08
N LYS A 322 3.62 22.30 -2.02
CA LYS A 322 4.68 21.84 -1.10
C LYS A 322 5.55 20.78 -1.79
N TRP A 323 4.90 19.86 -2.49
CA TRP A 323 5.50 18.92 -3.44
C TRP A 323 4.40 18.32 -4.32
N TYR A 324 4.77 17.86 -5.50
CA TYR A 324 3.91 17.10 -6.41
C TYR A 324 4.81 16.13 -7.15
N ASN A 325 4.41 14.86 -7.20
CA ASN A 325 5.13 13.79 -7.84
C ASN A 325 4.32 13.39 -9.08
N ILE A 326 4.82 13.85 -10.24
CA ILE A 326 4.22 13.65 -11.57
C ILE A 326 3.98 12.16 -11.85
N GLU A 327 4.89 11.28 -11.44
CA GLU A 327 4.77 9.84 -11.70
C GLU A 327 3.64 9.19 -10.89
N THR A 328 3.40 9.68 -9.67
CA THR A 328 2.33 9.15 -8.80
C THR A 328 1.02 9.93 -8.92
N GLY A 329 1.08 11.12 -9.53
CA GLY A 329 0.01 12.11 -9.51
C GLY A 329 -0.37 12.61 -8.10
N MET A 330 0.42 12.29 -7.07
CA MET A 330 0.18 12.73 -5.69
C MET A 330 0.99 13.98 -5.36
N GLY A 331 0.44 14.82 -4.50
CA GLY A 331 1.10 16.01 -4.02
C GLY A 331 0.53 16.49 -2.69
N VAL A 332 1.15 17.54 -2.16
CA VAL A 332 0.62 18.29 -1.03
C VAL A 332 0.69 19.77 -1.37
N LEU A 333 -0.42 20.46 -1.16
CA LEU A 333 -0.51 21.92 -1.17
C LEU A 333 -0.47 22.45 0.26
N THR A 334 -0.20 23.74 0.40
CA THR A 334 -0.32 24.46 1.67
C THR A 334 -0.94 25.82 1.46
N CYS A 335 -1.80 26.25 2.38
CA CYS A 335 -2.37 27.59 2.43
C CYS A 335 -2.33 28.12 3.88
N PRO A 336 -2.68 29.40 4.14
CA PRO A 336 -2.66 29.95 5.50
C PRO A 336 -3.49 29.15 6.51
N GLU A 337 -4.58 28.53 6.07
CA GLU A 337 -5.50 27.76 6.91
C GLU A 337 -5.07 26.31 7.13
N TYR A 338 -4.36 25.69 6.17
CA TYR A 338 -3.96 24.28 6.21
C TYR A 338 -2.50 24.08 5.80
N SER A 339 -1.71 23.51 6.70
CA SER A 339 -0.28 23.22 6.47
C SER A 339 -0.04 22.09 5.47
N GLU A 340 -0.99 21.18 5.34
CA GLU A 340 -0.97 20.06 4.39
C GLU A 340 -2.37 19.86 3.86
N VAL A 341 -2.54 20.03 2.55
CA VAL A 341 -3.76 19.71 1.80
C VAL A 341 -3.38 18.67 0.76
N LEU A 342 -4.03 17.51 0.77
CA LEU A 342 -3.72 16.45 -0.18
C LEU A 342 -4.06 16.88 -1.60
N LEU A 343 -3.13 16.73 -2.53
CA LEU A 343 -3.36 16.93 -3.95
C LEU A 343 -3.30 15.58 -4.64
N HIS A 344 -4.34 15.26 -5.39
CA HIS A 344 -4.33 14.20 -6.39
C HIS A 344 -4.43 14.87 -7.76
N PHE A 345 -3.76 14.33 -8.78
CA PHE A 345 -3.64 14.93 -10.11
C PHE A 345 -4.99 15.16 -10.79
N THR A 346 -6.03 14.45 -10.33
CA THR A 346 -7.42 14.60 -10.80
C THR A 346 -8.04 15.93 -10.42
N ALA A 347 -7.48 16.63 -9.44
CA ALA A 347 -7.83 18.00 -9.13
C ALA A 347 -7.19 19.01 -10.09
N LEU A 348 -6.20 18.61 -10.91
CA LEU A 348 -5.46 19.49 -11.82
C LEU A 348 -6.05 19.50 -13.23
N GLN A 349 -5.82 20.60 -13.94
CA GLN A 349 -6.00 20.64 -15.40
C GLN A 349 -4.97 19.71 -16.09
N PRO A 350 -5.32 19.07 -17.23
CA PRO A 350 -4.42 18.11 -17.90
C PRO A 350 -3.02 18.67 -18.21
N GLU A 351 -2.93 19.95 -18.56
CA GLU A 351 -1.66 20.64 -18.82
C GLU A 351 -0.77 20.82 -17.58
N ASP A 352 -1.36 20.88 -16.39
CA ASP A 352 -0.66 21.01 -15.12
C ASP A 352 -0.26 19.64 -14.54
N GLN A 353 -0.90 18.54 -14.94
CA GLN A 353 -0.59 17.19 -14.42
C GLN A 353 0.87 16.78 -14.64
N GLU A 354 1.50 17.25 -15.72
CA GLU A 354 2.90 16.99 -16.03
C GLU A 354 3.84 18.17 -15.74
N THR A 355 3.30 19.36 -15.47
CA THR A 355 4.09 20.61 -15.40
C THR A 355 4.06 21.32 -14.06
N LEU A 356 3.17 20.91 -13.15
CA LEU A 356 3.10 21.44 -11.79
C LEU A 356 4.36 21.08 -10.99
N ALA A 357 4.94 22.06 -10.33
CA ALA A 357 6.19 21.95 -9.61
C ALA A 357 6.09 22.51 -8.19
N LYS A 358 6.98 22.03 -7.31
CA LYS A 358 7.12 22.57 -5.96
C LYS A 358 7.37 24.07 -6.00
N GLY A 359 6.61 24.81 -5.18
CA GLY A 359 6.70 26.27 -5.06
C GLY A 359 5.75 27.02 -5.97
N ASP A 360 5.06 26.36 -6.90
CA ASP A 360 4.03 27.00 -7.71
C ASP A 360 2.91 27.54 -6.83
N ALA A 361 2.46 28.75 -7.15
CA ALA A 361 1.25 29.30 -6.56
C ALA A 361 0.04 28.64 -7.22
N VAL A 362 -0.97 28.35 -6.42
CA VAL A 362 -2.18 27.65 -6.86
C VAL A 362 -3.39 28.24 -6.17
N ARG A 363 -4.50 28.30 -6.88
CA ARG A 363 -5.84 28.50 -6.32
C ARG A 363 -6.53 27.15 -6.34
N PHE A 364 -7.15 26.77 -5.23
CA PHE A 364 -7.82 25.49 -5.16
C PHE A 364 -8.98 25.53 -4.18
N GLY A 365 -9.97 24.69 -4.45
CA GLY A 365 -11.00 24.33 -3.50
C GLY A 365 -10.45 23.39 -2.44
N VAL A 366 -10.90 23.54 -1.20
CA VAL A 366 -10.64 22.60 -0.11
C VAL A 366 -11.96 21.92 0.24
N VAL A 367 -11.94 20.59 0.21
CA VAL A 367 -12.99 19.75 0.81
C VAL A 367 -12.43 19.20 2.11
N LYS A 368 -13.13 19.43 3.22
CA LYS A 368 -12.81 18.78 4.49
C LYS A 368 -13.40 17.40 4.50
N ASP A 369 -12.52 16.42 4.32
CA ASP A 369 -12.84 15.04 4.57
C ASP A 369 -12.50 14.65 6.03
N LYS A 370 -13.01 13.51 6.50
CA LYS A 370 -12.75 12.97 7.84
C LYS A 370 -11.26 12.74 8.09
N MET A 371 -10.49 12.42 7.06
CA MET A 371 -9.04 12.15 7.15
C MET A 371 -8.18 13.41 6.99
N GLY A 372 -8.72 14.49 6.45
CA GLY A 372 -8.00 15.75 6.27
C GLY A 372 -8.51 16.61 5.11
N PRO A 373 -7.90 17.79 4.90
CA PRO A 373 -8.27 18.66 3.79
C PRO A 373 -7.72 18.10 2.46
N VAL A 374 -8.58 17.96 1.46
CA VAL A 374 -8.24 17.52 0.09
C VAL A 374 -8.44 18.69 -0.89
N ALA A 375 -7.51 18.84 -1.81
CA ALA A 375 -7.53 19.86 -2.85
C ALA A 375 -8.37 19.40 -4.03
N VAL A 376 -9.28 20.27 -4.47
CA VAL A 376 -10.16 20.05 -5.63
C VAL A 376 -10.13 21.29 -6.51
N GLN A 377 -10.41 21.16 -7.81
CA GLN A 377 -10.47 22.30 -8.74
C GLN A 377 -9.21 23.19 -8.65
N VAL A 378 -8.03 22.57 -8.74
CA VAL A 378 -6.74 23.22 -8.57
C VAL A 378 -6.33 23.90 -9.87
N GLU A 379 -6.11 25.20 -9.78
CA GLU A 379 -5.66 26.07 -10.85
C GLU A 379 -4.27 26.62 -10.52
N ARG A 380 -3.29 26.42 -11.40
CA ARG A 380 -1.97 27.03 -11.23
C ARG A 380 -2.08 28.55 -11.41
N LEU A 381 -1.77 29.27 -10.35
CA LEU A 381 -1.54 30.71 -10.39
C LEU A 381 -0.13 30.87 -10.94
N GLY A 382 -0.02 31.11 -12.25
CA GLY A 382 1.26 31.20 -12.94
C GLY A 382 2.30 32.00 -12.16
N ALA A 383 3.54 31.48 -12.11
CA ALA A 383 4.72 32.21 -11.67
C ALA A 383 4.60 33.66 -12.14
N SER A 384 4.76 34.62 -11.23
CA SER A 384 4.61 36.05 -11.50
C SER A 384 5.00 36.39 -12.94
N SER A 385 4.01 36.51 -13.81
CA SER A 385 4.11 37.44 -14.89
C SER A 385 3.39 38.67 -14.37
N ASP A 386 4.16 39.57 -13.77
CA ASP A 386 4.13 40.90 -14.36
C ASP A 386 4.60 40.75 -15.83
N SER A 387 3.76 40.12 -16.66
CA SER A 387 3.77 40.38 -18.08
C SER A 387 3.14 41.75 -18.12
N ASP A 388 3.99 42.77 -18.19
CA ASP A 388 3.64 44.12 -18.59
C ASP A 388 2.44 44.05 -19.52
N THR A 389 1.22 44.29 -19.02
CA THR A 389 0.06 44.35 -19.92
C THR A 389 0.38 45.42 -20.94
N LEU A 390 0.67 45.00 -22.17
CA LEU A 390 1.19 45.89 -23.17
C LEU A 390 0.00 46.67 -23.72
N PRO A 391 0.08 48.01 -23.77
CA PRO A 391 -0.87 48.79 -24.53
C PRO A 391 -0.58 48.58 -26.02
N GLY A 392 -1.65 48.38 -26.79
CA GLY A 392 -1.57 48.32 -28.24
C GLY A 392 -2.86 48.74 -28.90
N THR A 393 -2.80 48.86 -30.22
CA THR A 393 -3.95 49.25 -31.04
C THR A 393 -4.18 48.18 -32.10
N ILE A 394 -5.44 47.76 -32.26
CA ILE A 394 -5.80 46.85 -33.35
C ILE A 394 -5.67 47.60 -34.68
N VAL A 395 -4.78 47.14 -35.55
CA VAL A 395 -4.49 47.83 -36.83
C VAL A 395 -5.08 47.12 -38.04
N ARG A 396 -5.27 45.80 -37.97
CA ARG A 396 -5.94 45.01 -39.00
C ARG A 396 -6.44 43.69 -38.43
N TYR A 397 -7.50 43.16 -39.01
CA TYR A 397 -7.95 41.80 -38.77
C TYR A 397 -8.63 41.22 -40.01
N ASP A 398 -8.69 39.90 -40.08
CA ASP A 398 -9.42 39.14 -41.09
C ASP A 398 -10.47 38.27 -40.37
N ALA A 399 -11.74 38.60 -40.59
CA ALA A 399 -12.85 37.90 -39.95
C ALA A 399 -13.01 36.46 -40.47
N ASN A 400 -12.63 36.18 -41.72
CA ASN A 400 -12.71 34.84 -42.29
C ASN A 400 -11.62 33.93 -41.72
N LEU A 401 -10.41 34.48 -41.54
CA LEU A 401 -9.28 33.75 -40.94
C LEU A 401 -9.31 33.76 -39.40
N ARG A 402 -10.21 34.53 -38.77
CA ARG A 402 -10.33 34.70 -37.31
C ARG A 402 -9.01 35.09 -36.64
N MET A 403 -8.25 35.99 -37.27
CA MET A 403 -6.99 36.52 -36.75
C MET A 403 -6.87 38.03 -37.00
N GLY A 404 -6.04 38.70 -36.21
CA GLY A 404 -5.68 40.10 -36.40
C GLY A 404 -4.29 40.44 -35.89
N ILE A 405 -3.95 41.72 -36.02
CA ILE A 405 -2.65 42.29 -35.62
C ILE A 405 -2.90 43.46 -34.67
N ILE A 406 -2.16 43.45 -33.56
CA ILE A 406 -2.01 44.56 -32.63
C ILE A 406 -0.67 45.23 -32.91
N LYS A 407 -0.68 46.56 -33.02
CA LYS A 407 0.55 47.37 -33.07
C LYS A 407 0.87 47.89 -31.67
N THR A 408 2.07 47.64 -31.19
CA THR A 408 2.55 48.13 -29.89
C THR A 408 3.04 49.58 -29.98
N MET A 409 3.22 50.25 -28.83
CA MET A 409 3.82 51.59 -28.75
C MET A 409 5.25 51.67 -29.33
N GLY A 410 5.97 50.55 -29.39
CA GLY A 410 7.30 50.43 -30.00
C GLY A 410 7.27 50.02 -31.48
N ASP A 411 6.13 50.19 -32.15
CA ASP A 411 5.90 49.90 -33.58
C ASP A 411 6.03 48.42 -33.99
N ARG A 412 6.11 47.50 -33.02
CA ARG A 412 6.07 46.04 -33.27
C ARG A 412 4.65 45.57 -33.61
N GLU A 413 4.52 44.69 -34.60
CA GLU A 413 3.27 44.00 -34.93
C GLU A 413 3.22 42.63 -34.25
N ILE A 414 2.14 42.37 -33.51
CA ILE A 414 1.91 41.11 -32.78
C ILE A 414 0.58 40.52 -33.26
N MET A 415 0.61 39.25 -33.65
CA MET A 415 -0.59 38.54 -34.11
C MET A 415 -1.48 38.14 -32.94
N PHE A 416 -2.80 38.16 -33.13
CA PHE A 416 -3.76 37.56 -32.22
C PHE A 416 -4.81 36.70 -32.96
N PRO A 417 -5.22 35.56 -32.40
CA PRO A 417 -6.42 34.85 -32.82
C PRO A 417 -7.65 35.46 -32.14
N PHE A 418 -8.83 35.33 -32.76
CA PHE A 418 -10.08 35.83 -32.16
C PHE A 418 -10.41 35.15 -30.83
N ALA A 419 -9.94 33.91 -30.62
CA ALA A 419 -10.08 33.20 -29.34
C ALA A 419 -9.38 33.92 -28.17
N SER A 420 -8.39 34.78 -28.45
CA SER A 420 -7.72 35.58 -27.42
C SER A 420 -8.49 36.85 -27.04
N LEU A 421 -9.62 37.16 -27.70
CA LEU A 421 -10.42 38.35 -27.42
C LEU A 421 -11.39 38.10 -26.27
N SER A 422 -11.50 39.07 -25.36
CA SER A 422 -12.62 39.14 -24.42
C SER A 422 -13.96 39.22 -25.16
N GLN A 423 -15.02 38.72 -24.52
CA GLN A 423 -16.38 38.70 -25.08
C GLN A 423 -16.84 40.10 -25.54
N ASP A 424 -16.58 41.12 -24.73
CA ASP A 424 -16.86 42.53 -25.05
C ASP A 424 -16.20 43.00 -26.34
N LEU A 425 -14.96 42.55 -26.60
CA LEU A 425 -14.19 42.94 -27.78
C LEU A 425 -14.62 42.13 -29.01
N MET A 426 -15.04 40.88 -28.83
CA MET A 426 -15.52 40.02 -29.91
C MET A 426 -16.82 40.55 -30.52
N GLU A 427 -17.69 41.14 -29.71
CA GLU A 427 -18.95 41.76 -30.16
C GLU A 427 -18.75 43.12 -30.85
N LYS A 428 -17.67 43.84 -30.52
CA LYS A 428 -17.40 45.22 -30.97
C LYS A 428 -15.94 45.42 -31.39
N LEU A 429 -15.44 44.54 -32.24
CA LEU A 429 -14.07 44.60 -32.73
C LEU A 429 -13.95 45.70 -33.80
N GLU A 430 -13.14 46.73 -33.53
CA GLU A 430 -12.93 47.85 -34.46
C GLU A 430 -11.45 48.13 -34.70
N ILE A 431 -11.10 48.52 -35.94
CA ILE A 431 -9.77 49.01 -36.27
C ILE A 431 -9.55 50.35 -35.56
N GLY A 432 -8.41 50.51 -34.90
CA GLY A 432 -8.09 51.69 -34.09
C GLY A 432 -8.47 51.57 -32.62
N GLN A 433 -9.05 50.44 -32.18
CA GLN A 433 -9.39 50.20 -30.79
C GLN A 433 -8.13 49.96 -29.93
N GLU A 434 -8.02 50.72 -28.84
CA GLU A 434 -6.96 50.52 -27.85
C GLU A 434 -7.28 49.31 -26.95
N VAL A 435 -6.30 48.44 -26.80
CA VAL A 435 -6.39 47.19 -26.04
C VAL A 435 -5.22 47.06 -25.07
N LEU A 436 -5.45 46.28 -24.02
CA LEU A 436 -4.40 45.70 -23.20
C LEU A 436 -4.34 44.21 -23.51
N PHE A 437 -3.13 43.68 -23.62
CA PHE A 437 -2.90 42.28 -23.96
C PHE A 437 -1.60 41.80 -23.31
N GLU A 438 -1.48 40.48 -23.23
CA GLU A 438 -0.30 39.77 -22.78
C GLU A 438 0.35 39.07 -23.98
N THR A 439 1.65 38.80 -23.94
CA THR A 439 2.31 38.04 -24.99
C THR A 439 2.63 36.63 -24.53
N LYS A 440 2.38 35.65 -25.42
CA LYS A 440 2.78 34.26 -25.25
C LYS A 440 3.59 33.81 -26.46
N SER A 441 4.53 32.90 -26.26
CA SER A 441 5.27 32.26 -27.34
C SER A 441 4.49 31.07 -27.87
N VAL A 442 4.27 31.00 -29.19
CA VAL A 442 3.62 29.88 -29.87
C VAL A 442 4.58 29.31 -30.90
N ILE A 443 4.76 27.99 -30.89
CA ILE A 443 5.57 27.28 -31.87
C ILE A 443 4.65 26.90 -33.04
N GLY A 444 4.96 27.43 -34.24
CA GLY A 444 4.24 27.11 -35.46
C GLY A 444 4.84 25.92 -36.21
N LEU A 445 4.46 25.76 -37.49
CA LEU A 445 5.03 24.75 -38.39
C LEU A 445 6.49 25.00 -38.80
N SER A 446 7.02 26.19 -38.49
CA SER A 446 8.45 26.45 -38.51
C SER A 446 8.93 26.40 -37.07
N ASP A 447 9.99 25.66 -36.77
CA ASP A 447 10.53 25.41 -35.41
C ASP A 447 11.05 26.68 -34.68
N LYS A 448 10.63 27.87 -35.12
CA LYS A 448 10.94 29.16 -34.51
C LYS A 448 9.72 29.65 -33.72
N PRO A 449 9.87 29.97 -32.43
CA PRO A 449 8.78 30.53 -31.64
C PRO A 449 8.34 31.88 -32.20
N ILE A 450 7.03 32.08 -32.29
CA ILE A 450 6.38 33.32 -32.72
C ILE A 450 5.67 33.92 -31.50
N GLU A 451 5.85 35.22 -31.29
CA GLU A 451 5.15 35.96 -30.23
C GLU A 451 3.69 36.23 -30.66
N GLN A 452 2.74 35.83 -29.84
CA GLN A 452 1.30 35.96 -30.06
C GLN A 452 0.64 36.67 -28.88
N ALA A 453 -0.35 37.52 -29.14
CA ALA A 453 -1.13 38.18 -28.10
C ALA A 453 -2.22 37.26 -27.51
N ALA A 454 -2.36 37.32 -26.19
CA ALA A 454 -3.32 36.60 -25.36
C ALA A 454 -4.05 37.58 -24.42
N ASN A 455 -5.17 37.14 -23.84
CA ASN A 455 -5.94 37.89 -22.83
C ASN A 455 -6.27 39.34 -23.24
N ILE A 456 -6.76 39.52 -24.47
CA ILE A 456 -6.96 40.83 -25.10
C ILE A 456 -8.27 41.47 -24.62
N ARG A 457 -8.15 42.63 -23.99
CA ARG A 457 -9.27 43.36 -23.40
C ARG A 457 -9.27 44.85 -23.79
N PRO A 458 -10.43 45.50 -23.88
CA PRO A 458 -10.50 46.92 -24.22
C PRO A 458 -9.83 47.76 -23.15
N ARG A 459 -9.05 48.77 -23.59
CA ARG A 459 -8.49 49.76 -22.67
C ARG A 459 -9.56 50.80 -22.33
N LYS A 460 -10.08 50.77 -21.10
CA LYS A 460 -11.07 51.75 -20.63
C LYS A 460 -10.45 53.15 -20.64
N LYS A 461 -11.01 54.07 -21.44
CA LYS A 461 -10.67 55.51 -21.34
C LYS A 461 -11.02 55.98 -19.93
N LYS A 462 -10.06 56.59 -19.22
CA LYS A 462 -10.36 57.28 -17.95
C LYS A 462 -11.45 58.32 -18.22
N SER A 463 -12.60 58.16 -17.59
CA SER A 463 -13.61 59.21 -17.51
C SER A 463 -12.96 60.47 -16.92
N PRO A 464 -13.16 61.67 -17.48
CA PRO A 464 -12.67 62.88 -16.85
C PRO A 464 -13.22 62.98 -15.43
N PRO A 465 -12.43 63.51 -14.46
CA PRO A 465 -12.92 63.68 -13.10
C PRO A 465 -14.19 64.53 -13.15
N LYS A 466 -15.25 64.08 -12.46
CA LYS A 466 -16.43 64.92 -12.27
C LYS A 466 -15.97 66.24 -11.63
N PRO A 467 -16.37 67.40 -12.17
CA PRO A 467 -16.02 68.68 -11.56
C PRO A 467 -16.57 68.74 -10.12
N PRO A 468 -15.87 69.49 -9.24
CA PRO A 468 -16.01 69.40 -7.78
C PRO A 468 -17.41 69.67 -7.25
#